data_AF-A0A7Y1YNR1-F1
#
_entry.id   AF-A0A7Y1YNR1-F1
#
_cell.length_a   1.000
_cell.length_b   1.000
_cell.length_c   1.000
_cell.angle_alpha   90.00
_cell.angle_beta   90.00
_cell.angle_gamma   90.00
#
_symmetry.space_group_name_H-M   'P 1'
#
loop_
_entity.id
_entity.type
_entity.pdbx_description
1 polymer ?
#
loop_
_entity_poly.entity_id
_entity_poly.type
_entity_poly.pdbx_seq_one_letter_code
_entity_poly.pdbx_strand_id
1 'polypeptide(L)'
;MSERFAPKEYAVSLEEGEVCWQAPSNIALIKYWGKKEVQIPRNPSLSFTLSACATRTSVRFSERKDHDSDYSIDFYFEGERKEDFLPKINTFFKRAEPYLSFLRSYHFVIRSENTFPHSSGIASSASSMAALALCLLDIERQLLKLSEKELDLNKASFIARLGSGSASRSVHGKIVEWGLHKDTPGSSDLFGIPWENDVHDIFTSYHDTILL
;
A
#
# COMPACT_ATOMS: atom_id res chain seq x y z
N MET A 1 12.75 10.73 -10.05
CA MET A 1 11.44 10.55 -9.38
C MET A 1 10.36 10.50 -10.44
N SER A 2 9.21 9.86 -10.18
CA SER A 2 8.08 9.94 -11.11
C SER A 2 7.41 11.30 -11.00
N GLU A 3 7.42 12.10 -12.07
CA GLU A 3 6.77 13.43 -12.10
C GLU A 3 5.25 13.34 -11.91
N ARG A 4 4.64 12.22 -12.29
CA ARG A 4 3.19 11.97 -12.16
C ARG A 4 2.69 12.09 -10.72
N PHE A 5 3.49 11.67 -9.74
CA PHE A 5 3.11 11.66 -8.33
C PHE A 5 3.92 12.65 -7.50
N ALA A 6 4.41 13.71 -8.13
CA ALA A 6 5.15 14.78 -7.46
C ALA A 6 4.45 15.23 -6.16
N PRO A 7 5.22 15.59 -5.13
CA PRO A 7 4.67 16.02 -3.85
C PRO A 7 3.85 17.29 -4.05
N LYS A 8 2.77 17.43 -3.29
CA LYS A 8 1.88 18.59 -3.32
C LYS A 8 2.14 19.48 -2.12
N GLU A 9 1.84 20.76 -2.27
CA GLU A 9 1.78 21.68 -1.14
C GLU A 9 0.50 21.42 -0.34
N TYR A 10 0.62 21.24 0.98
CA TYR A 10 -0.51 20.93 1.84
C TYR A 10 -1.29 22.18 2.20
N ALA A 11 -2.62 22.09 2.15
CA ALA A 11 -3.52 23.22 2.38
C ALA A 11 -3.75 23.53 3.86
N VAL A 12 -3.48 22.55 4.74
CA VAL A 12 -3.58 22.65 6.20
C VAL A 12 -2.52 21.81 6.90
N SER A 13 -2.25 22.15 8.16
CA SER A 13 -1.71 21.22 9.15
C SER A 13 -2.84 20.71 10.05
N LEU A 14 -2.76 19.46 10.45
CA LEU A 14 -3.66 18.81 11.42
C LEU A 14 -2.88 18.56 12.70
N GLU A 15 -3.44 18.86 13.87
CA GLU A 15 -2.75 18.61 15.16
C GLU A 15 -2.66 17.11 15.45
N GLU A 16 -3.75 16.37 15.23
CA GLU A 16 -3.79 14.92 15.37
C GLU A 16 -4.93 14.32 14.54
N GLY A 17 -4.90 13.00 14.36
CA GLY A 17 -5.98 12.25 13.73
C GLY A 17 -5.75 10.73 13.73
N GLU A 18 -6.76 10.01 13.25
CA GLU A 18 -6.73 8.56 13.06
C GLU A 18 -7.40 8.20 11.74
N VAL A 19 -6.77 7.31 10.97
CA VAL A 19 -7.34 6.70 9.77
C VAL A 19 -7.20 5.19 9.85
N CYS A 20 -8.13 4.46 9.24
CA CYS A 20 -8.10 3.01 9.22
C CYS A 20 -8.48 2.49 7.84
N TRP A 21 -7.62 1.64 7.29
CA TRP A 21 -7.85 0.98 5.99
C TRP A 21 -7.64 -0.52 6.10
N GLN A 22 -8.36 -1.24 5.25
CA GLN A 22 -8.17 -2.67 5.06
C GLN A 22 -7.78 -2.90 3.59
N ALA A 23 -6.76 -3.72 3.37
CA ALA A 23 -6.35 -4.12 2.03
C ALA A 23 -6.23 -5.65 1.93
N PRO A 24 -6.73 -6.25 0.86
CA PRO A 24 -6.67 -7.70 0.64
C PRO A 24 -5.27 -8.16 0.24
N SER A 25 -4.96 -9.42 0.52
CA SER A 25 -3.79 -10.10 -0.04
C SER A 25 -4.04 -10.46 -1.51
N ASN A 26 -3.02 -10.95 -2.20
CA ASN A 26 -3.17 -11.40 -3.59
C ASN A 26 -2.33 -12.65 -3.89
N ILE A 27 -2.80 -13.45 -4.84
CA ILE A 27 -2.08 -14.61 -5.39
C ILE A 27 -1.76 -14.33 -6.85
N ALA A 28 -0.46 -14.33 -7.17
CA ALA A 28 0.01 -14.15 -8.54
C ALA A 28 -0.30 -15.39 -9.40
N LEU A 29 -1.01 -15.18 -10.51
CA LEU A 29 -1.20 -16.13 -11.60
C LEU A 29 0.03 -16.10 -12.51
N ILE A 30 0.36 -14.91 -13.01
CA ILE A 30 1.61 -14.63 -13.70
C ILE A 30 2.57 -14.06 -12.67
N LYS A 31 3.70 -14.75 -12.45
CA LYS A 31 4.60 -14.46 -11.35
C LYS A 31 5.40 -13.19 -11.60
N TYR A 32 5.44 -12.33 -10.59
CA TYR A 32 6.48 -11.32 -10.46
C TYR A 32 7.75 -12.00 -9.94
N TRP A 33 8.83 -12.00 -10.73
CA TRP A 33 10.09 -12.61 -10.33
C TRP A 33 11.30 -11.77 -10.76
N GLY A 34 11.85 -11.03 -9.80
CA GLY A 34 12.98 -10.14 -10.02
C GLY A 34 12.57 -8.67 -10.09
N LYS A 35 13.43 -7.82 -9.53
CA LYS A 35 13.24 -6.36 -9.48
C LYS A 35 14.47 -5.60 -9.93
N LYS A 36 14.25 -4.37 -10.37
CA LYS A 36 15.27 -3.33 -10.46
C LYS A 36 15.26 -2.52 -9.15
N GLU A 37 15.93 -1.38 -9.15
CA GLU A 37 15.92 -0.47 -8.01
C GLU A 37 14.49 -0.02 -7.65
N VAL A 38 14.30 0.31 -6.37
CA VAL A 38 13.03 0.87 -5.85
C VAL A 38 11.79 0.03 -6.20
N GLN A 39 11.93 -1.30 -6.18
CA GLN A 39 10.84 -2.26 -6.38
C GLN A 39 10.17 -2.22 -7.78
N ILE A 40 10.84 -1.67 -8.79
CA ILE A 40 10.38 -1.72 -10.20
C ILE A 40 10.43 -3.18 -10.70
N PRO A 41 9.40 -3.69 -11.38
CA PRO A 41 9.37 -5.09 -11.80
C PRO A 41 10.31 -5.34 -12.98
N ARG A 42 10.81 -6.58 -13.10
CA ARG A 42 11.55 -7.03 -14.31
C ARG A 42 10.63 -7.54 -15.41
N ASN A 43 9.42 -7.98 -15.04
CA ASN A 43 8.42 -8.50 -15.94
C ASN A 43 7.00 -8.18 -15.42
N PRO A 44 6.00 -8.07 -16.30
CA PRO A 44 4.60 -7.95 -15.91
C PRO A 44 4.12 -9.17 -15.13
N SER A 45 3.11 -8.93 -14.30
CA SER A 45 2.52 -9.90 -13.39
C SER A 45 1.02 -9.65 -13.26
N LEU A 46 0.27 -10.71 -12.99
CA LEU A 46 -1.17 -10.70 -12.87
C LEU A 46 -1.56 -11.47 -11.63
N SER A 47 -2.48 -10.96 -10.81
CA SER A 47 -2.90 -11.65 -9.58
C SER A 47 -4.40 -11.58 -9.36
N PHE A 48 -4.89 -12.60 -8.66
CA PHE A 48 -6.18 -12.59 -8.00
C PHE A 48 -6.08 -12.00 -6.61
N THR A 49 -7.04 -11.15 -6.27
CA THR A 49 -7.21 -10.55 -4.95
C THR A 49 -7.94 -11.51 -4.03
N LEU A 50 -7.41 -11.77 -2.84
CA LEU A 50 -8.00 -12.63 -1.82
C LEU A 50 -8.80 -11.75 -0.85
N SER A 51 -10.11 -11.64 -1.07
CA SER A 51 -10.93 -10.63 -0.40
C SER A 51 -11.22 -10.96 1.07
N ALA A 52 -11.24 -12.24 1.44
CA ALA A 52 -11.39 -12.68 2.83
C ALA A 52 -10.06 -12.66 3.61
N CYS A 53 -8.93 -12.72 2.90
CA CYS A 53 -7.58 -12.67 3.48
C CYS A 53 -7.01 -11.25 3.38
N ALA A 54 -7.28 -10.40 4.36
CA ALA A 54 -6.87 -9.00 4.36
C ALA A 54 -6.00 -8.64 5.56
N THR A 55 -5.32 -7.50 5.44
CA THR A 55 -4.67 -6.82 6.56
C THR A 55 -5.45 -5.55 6.87
N ARG A 56 -5.78 -5.35 8.14
CA ARG A 56 -6.35 -4.10 8.66
C ARG A 56 -5.23 -3.30 9.31
N THR A 57 -5.14 -2.02 8.99
CA THR A 57 -4.14 -1.10 9.53
C THR A 57 -4.81 0.20 9.98
N SER A 58 -4.64 0.55 11.25
CA SER A 58 -4.95 1.88 11.78
C SER A 58 -3.66 2.69 11.91
N VAL A 59 -3.70 3.96 11.51
CA VAL A 59 -2.61 4.91 11.69
C VAL A 59 -3.17 6.10 12.46
N ARG A 60 -2.69 6.26 13.70
CA ARG A 60 -2.83 7.52 14.43
C ARG A 60 -1.62 8.39 14.13
N PHE A 61 -1.85 9.68 14.01
CA PHE A 61 -0.80 10.65 13.78
C PHE A 61 -1.00 11.89 14.65
N SER A 62 0.10 12.50 15.07
CA SER A 62 0.10 13.77 15.82
C SER A 62 1.26 14.65 15.36
N GLU A 63 1.01 15.94 15.19
CA GLU A 63 2.00 16.91 14.74
C GLU A 63 3.20 16.94 15.70
N ARG A 64 4.39 16.93 15.12
CA ARG A 64 5.64 16.99 15.86
C ARG A 64 6.00 18.42 16.19
N LYS A 65 6.42 18.63 17.43
CA LYS A 65 6.99 19.90 17.90
C LYS A 65 8.52 19.87 17.86
N ASP A 66 9.10 18.68 17.73
CA ASP A 66 10.52 18.45 17.58
C ASP A 66 10.92 18.56 16.10
N HIS A 67 11.89 19.42 15.79
CA HIS A 67 12.46 19.55 14.44
C HIS A 67 13.50 18.46 14.14
N ASP A 68 13.33 17.26 14.72
CA ASP A 68 14.26 16.16 14.49
C ASP A 68 14.14 15.67 13.05
N SER A 69 15.31 15.46 12.45
CA SER A 69 15.46 14.97 11.11
C SER A 69 14.97 13.54 10.91
N ASP A 70 14.85 12.70 11.95
CA ASP A 70 14.43 11.30 11.81
C ASP A 70 12.91 11.10 11.79
N TYR A 71 12.44 9.94 11.31
CA TYR A 71 11.01 9.60 11.37
C TYR A 71 10.63 9.15 12.78
N SER A 72 9.46 9.58 13.26
CA SER A 72 8.94 9.20 14.58
C SER A 72 7.79 8.21 14.44
N ILE A 73 8.05 6.92 14.72
CA ILE A 73 7.11 5.83 14.43
C ILE A 73 7.10 4.80 15.58
N ASP A 74 5.90 4.49 16.07
CA ASP A 74 5.62 3.29 16.85
C ASP A 74 4.84 2.28 16.01
N PHE A 75 5.29 1.04 15.98
CA PHE A 75 4.64 -0.03 15.21
C PHE A 75 4.20 -1.19 16.11
N TYR A 76 2.94 -1.57 15.95
CA TYR A 76 2.32 -2.70 16.61
C TYR A 76 1.74 -3.67 15.56
N PHE A 77 1.99 -4.96 15.77
CA PHE A 77 1.39 -6.03 14.98
C PHE A 77 0.67 -7.00 15.91
N GLU A 78 -0.62 -7.23 15.65
CA GLU A 78 -1.49 -8.10 16.48
C GLU A 78 -1.46 -7.73 17.97
N GLY A 79 -1.45 -6.42 18.26
CA GLY A 79 -1.43 -5.87 19.63
C GLY A 79 -0.05 -5.80 20.28
N GLU A 80 0.97 -6.44 19.71
CA GLU A 80 2.33 -6.43 20.25
C GLU A 80 3.21 -5.39 19.57
N ARG A 81 4.04 -4.66 20.35
CA ARG A 81 5.04 -3.75 19.79
C ARG A 81 6.12 -4.57 19.07
N LYS A 82 6.46 -4.19 17.83
CA LYS A 82 7.46 -4.90 17.01
C LYS A 82 8.56 -3.95 16.52
N GLU A 83 9.56 -3.72 17.36
CA GLU A 83 10.68 -2.82 17.06
C GLU A 83 11.52 -3.30 15.85
N ASP A 84 11.67 -4.62 15.67
CA ASP A 84 12.41 -5.22 14.55
C ASP A 84 11.83 -4.88 13.17
N PHE A 85 10.58 -4.42 13.10
CA PHE A 85 9.94 -3.99 11.86
C PHE A 85 10.19 -2.52 11.52
N LEU A 86 10.62 -1.69 12.49
CA LEU A 86 10.87 -0.27 12.28
C LEU A 86 11.90 0.00 11.17
N PRO A 87 13.02 -0.73 11.03
CA PRO A 87 13.95 -0.54 9.91
C PRO A 87 13.28 -0.69 8.53
N LYS A 88 12.34 -1.63 8.40
CA LYS A 88 11.59 -1.85 7.16
C LYS A 88 10.62 -0.69 6.88
N ILE A 89 9.93 -0.20 7.91
CA ILE A 89 9.01 0.94 7.79
C ILE A 89 9.80 2.23 7.49
N ASN A 90 10.92 2.48 8.17
CA ASN A 90 11.79 3.62 7.89
C ASN A 90 12.33 3.59 6.46
N THR A 91 12.71 2.41 5.96
CA THR A 91 13.11 2.25 4.55
C THR A 91 11.97 2.58 3.59
N PHE A 92 10.74 2.18 3.93
CA PHE A 92 9.55 2.52 3.17
C PHE A 92 9.26 4.03 3.20
N PHE A 93 9.25 4.65 4.38
CA PHE A 93 9.04 6.10 4.56
C PHE A 93 10.10 6.89 3.80
N LYS A 94 11.37 6.48 3.82
CA LYS A 94 12.45 7.07 3.02
C LYS A 94 12.19 7.05 1.52
N ARG A 95 11.56 5.99 1.01
CA ARG A 95 11.21 5.90 -0.41
C ARG A 95 9.95 6.70 -0.74
N ALA A 96 9.02 6.81 0.21
CA ALA A 96 7.73 7.47 0.04
C ALA A 96 7.79 8.99 0.26
N GLU A 97 8.69 9.48 1.11
CA GLU A 97 8.85 10.89 1.49
C GLU A 97 8.93 11.85 0.29
N PRO A 98 9.67 11.55 -0.81
CA PRO A 98 9.68 12.42 -1.97
C PRO A 98 8.31 12.64 -2.63
N TYR A 99 7.31 11.83 -2.28
CA TYR A 99 5.94 11.88 -2.80
C TYR A 99 4.90 12.19 -1.72
N LEU A 100 5.28 12.14 -0.44
CA LEU A 100 4.49 12.38 0.76
C LEU A 100 5.36 13.17 1.75
N SER A 101 5.50 14.48 1.54
CA SER A 101 6.45 15.31 2.28
C SER A 101 6.08 15.50 3.76
N PHE A 102 4.84 15.20 4.16
CA PHE A 102 4.39 15.31 5.56
C PHE A 102 4.98 14.23 6.48
N LEU A 103 5.61 13.18 5.96
CA LEU A 103 6.04 12.01 6.75
C LEU A 103 7.04 12.35 7.88
N ARG A 104 7.74 13.49 7.83
CA ARG A 104 8.62 13.93 8.94
C ARG A 104 7.92 14.86 9.94
N SER A 105 6.82 15.50 9.54
CA SER A 105 6.07 16.46 10.35
C SER A 105 5.23 15.82 11.44
N TYR A 106 5.10 14.49 11.42
CA TYR A 106 4.17 13.75 12.27
C TYR A 106 4.86 12.59 12.99
N HIS A 107 4.39 12.33 14.20
CA HIS A 107 4.62 11.07 14.90
C HIS A 107 3.49 10.11 14.50
N PHE A 108 3.83 8.86 14.18
CA PHE A 108 2.87 7.86 13.74
C PHE A 108 2.81 6.68 14.71
N VAL A 109 1.60 6.33 15.15
CA VAL A 109 1.34 5.06 15.83
C VAL A 109 0.58 4.16 14.86
N ILE A 110 1.28 3.18 14.31
CA ILE A 110 0.77 2.25 13.30
C ILE A 110 0.41 0.93 14.00
N ARG A 111 -0.85 0.52 13.89
CA ARG A 111 -1.35 -0.77 14.40
C ARG A 111 -1.87 -1.60 13.24
N SER A 112 -1.36 -2.81 13.09
CA SER A 112 -1.73 -3.70 11.97
C SER A 112 -2.07 -5.10 12.46
N GLU A 113 -3.01 -5.76 11.79
CA GLU A 113 -3.39 -7.16 12.06
C GLU A 113 -3.89 -7.84 10.78
N ASN A 114 -3.78 -9.16 10.69
CA ASN A 114 -4.32 -9.92 9.58
C ASN A 114 -5.66 -10.56 9.96
N THR A 115 -6.57 -10.68 9.00
CA THR A 115 -7.83 -11.43 9.16
C THR A 115 -7.65 -12.93 8.97
N PHE A 116 -6.42 -13.39 8.73
CA PHE A 116 -6.08 -14.76 8.42
C PHE A 116 -4.93 -15.27 9.29
N PRO A 117 -4.87 -16.58 9.59
CA PRO A 117 -3.85 -17.16 10.47
C PRO A 117 -2.44 -16.95 9.93
N HIS A 118 -1.51 -16.75 10.87
CA HIS A 118 -0.08 -16.82 10.56
C HIS A 118 0.28 -18.19 9.99
N SER A 119 1.34 -18.25 9.18
CA SER A 119 1.84 -19.50 8.58
C SER A 119 0.85 -20.24 7.65
N SER A 120 -0.22 -19.59 7.18
CA SER A 120 -1.17 -20.13 6.19
C SER A 120 -0.62 -20.23 4.76
N GLY A 121 0.65 -19.89 4.54
CA GLY A 121 1.26 -19.81 3.21
C GLY A 121 0.89 -18.55 2.41
N ILE A 122 0.04 -17.67 2.96
CA ILE A 122 -0.30 -16.38 2.34
C ILE A 122 0.68 -15.31 2.82
N ALA A 123 1.37 -14.68 1.88
CA ALA A 123 2.30 -13.59 2.18
C ALA A 123 1.56 -12.29 2.55
N SER A 124 1.55 -11.93 3.83
CA SER A 124 0.89 -10.72 4.36
C SER A 124 1.61 -9.40 4.04
N SER A 125 2.81 -9.44 3.45
CA SER A 125 3.56 -8.22 3.14
C SER A 125 2.93 -7.38 2.02
N ALA A 126 2.12 -7.98 1.14
CA ALA A 126 1.44 -7.25 0.07
C ALA A 126 0.25 -6.46 0.62
N SER A 127 -0.65 -7.12 1.34
CA SER A 127 -1.80 -6.51 1.99
C SER A 127 -1.40 -5.47 3.03
N SER A 128 -0.41 -5.75 3.88
CA SER A 128 0.02 -4.79 4.92
C SER A 128 0.59 -3.48 4.36
N MET A 129 1.41 -3.56 3.31
CA MET A 129 1.96 -2.36 2.66
C MET A 129 0.90 -1.60 1.86
N ALA A 130 -0.09 -2.29 1.28
CA ALA A 130 -1.22 -1.66 0.62
C ALA A 130 -2.12 -0.92 1.62
N ALA A 131 -2.48 -1.55 2.75
CA ALA A 131 -3.28 -0.94 3.80
C ALA A 131 -2.59 0.29 4.39
N LEU A 132 -1.29 0.19 4.69
CA LEU A 132 -0.50 1.32 5.19
C LEU A 132 -0.42 2.46 4.15
N ALA A 133 -0.19 2.15 2.88
CA ALA A 133 -0.16 3.16 1.83
C ALA A 133 -1.51 3.90 1.70
N LEU A 134 -2.63 3.18 1.77
CA LEU A 134 -3.97 3.77 1.76
C LEU A 134 -4.18 4.70 2.96
N CYS A 135 -3.78 4.30 4.17
CA CYS A 135 -3.80 5.19 5.33
C CYS A 135 -2.99 6.47 5.10
N LEU A 136 -1.76 6.37 4.60
CA LEU A 136 -0.92 7.54 4.35
C LEU A 136 -1.52 8.47 3.29
N LEU A 137 -2.13 7.92 2.24
CA LEU A 137 -2.81 8.70 1.21
C LEU A 137 -4.09 9.36 1.72
N ASP A 138 -4.81 8.73 2.63
CA ASP A 138 -5.98 9.32 3.27
C ASP A 138 -5.60 10.48 4.21
N ILE A 139 -4.49 10.37 4.93
CA ILE A 139 -3.91 11.50 5.66
C ILE A 139 -3.53 12.63 4.68
N GLU A 140 -2.83 12.31 3.58
CA GLU A 140 -2.49 13.30 2.56
C GLU A 140 -3.72 14.01 2.00
N ARG A 141 -4.79 13.26 1.71
CA ARG A 141 -6.07 13.78 1.22
C ARG A 141 -6.66 14.79 2.21
N GLN A 142 -6.62 14.50 3.51
CA GLN A 142 -7.10 15.42 4.54
C GLN A 142 -6.25 16.70 4.61
N LEU A 143 -4.92 16.57 4.55
CA LEU A 143 -3.99 17.71 4.50
C LEU A 143 -4.18 18.59 3.25
N LEU A 144 -4.62 17.99 2.14
CA LEU A 144 -4.96 18.69 0.89
C LEU A 144 -6.41 19.20 0.85
N LYS A 145 -7.22 18.96 1.88
CA LYS A 145 -8.66 19.28 1.91
C LYS A 145 -9.46 18.67 0.75
N LEU A 146 -9.08 17.48 0.31
CA LEU A 146 -9.77 16.75 -0.75
C LEU A 146 -10.88 15.86 -0.18
N SER A 147 -11.93 15.64 -0.96
CA SER A 147 -13.00 14.69 -0.63
C SER A 147 -12.53 13.24 -0.80
N GLU A 148 -13.23 12.30 -0.17
CA GLU A 148 -12.90 10.85 -0.25
C GLU A 148 -12.87 10.32 -1.69
N LYS A 149 -13.74 10.84 -2.56
CA LYS A 149 -13.81 10.46 -3.99
C LYS A 149 -12.57 10.86 -4.79
N GLU A 150 -11.74 11.74 -4.24
CA GLU A 150 -10.51 12.25 -4.87
C GLU A 150 -9.27 11.49 -4.41
N LEU A 151 -9.42 10.41 -3.64
CA LEU A 151 -8.32 9.52 -3.29
C LEU A 151 -7.76 8.83 -4.55
N ASP A 152 -6.55 9.18 -4.96
CA ASP A 152 -5.89 8.59 -6.12
C ASP A 152 -5.37 7.18 -5.80
N LEU A 153 -6.16 6.17 -6.15
CA LEU A 153 -5.81 4.77 -5.95
C LEU A 153 -4.55 4.34 -6.73
N ASN A 154 -4.25 4.97 -7.87
CA ASN A 154 -2.99 4.69 -8.59
C ASN A 154 -1.79 5.21 -7.79
N LYS A 155 -1.92 6.38 -7.13
CA LYS A 155 -0.90 6.88 -6.21
C LYS A 155 -0.76 5.95 -4.99
N ALA A 156 -1.86 5.48 -4.42
CA ALA A 156 -1.82 4.49 -3.32
C ALA A 156 -1.10 3.19 -3.74
N SER A 157 -1.43 2.64 -4.91
CA SER A 157 -0.76 1.46 -5.48
C SER A 157 0.73 1.71 -5.72
N PHE A 158 1.09 2.87 -6.24
CA PHE A 158 2.48 3.30 -6.42
C PHE A 158 3.24 3.39 -5.10
N ILE A 159 2.66 4.01 -4.07
CA ILE A 159 3.28 4.11 -2.74
C ILE A 159 3.42 2.71 -2.13
N ALA A 160 2.39 1.87 -2.18
CA ALA A 160 2.44 0.49 -1.67
C ALA A 160 3.61 -0.31 -2.26
N ARG A 161 3.84 -0.17 -3.57
CA ARG A 161 4.96 -0.80 -4.28
C ARG A 161 6.32 -0.47 -3.67
N LEU A 162 6.53 0.78 -3.23
CA LEU A 162 7.81 1.24 -2.66
C LEU A 162 8.19 0.45 -1.40
N GLY A 163 7.19 0.02 -0.62
CA GLY A 163 7.35 -0.89 0.50
C GLY A 163 7.56 -2.34 0.04
N SER A 164 6.64 -2.85 -0.78
CA SER A 164 6.70 -4.20 -1.36
C SER A 164 6.12 -4.22 -2.77
N GLY A 165 6.87 -4.72 -3.75
CA GLY A 165 6.44 -4.69 -5.16
C GLY A 165 5.04 -5.25 -5.41
N SER A 166 4.76 -6.45 -4.88
CA SER A 166 3.44 -7.11 -5.03
C SER A 166 2.29 -6.39 -4.31
N ALA A 167 2.57 -5.43 -3.42
CA ALA A 167 1.54 -4.63 -2.75
C ALA A 167 0.82 -3.69 -3.72
N SER A 168 1.46 -3.30 -4.84
CA SER A 168 0.81 -2.53 -5.91
C SER A 168 -0.48 -3.18 -6.41
N ARG A 169 -0.54 -4.52 -6.40
CA ARG A 169 -1.69 -5.29 -6.86
C ARG A 169 -2.78 -5.50 -5.79
N SER A 170 -2.55 -5.04 -4.56
CA SER A 170 -3.47 -5.19 -3.42
C SER A 170 -4.32 -3.95 -3.13
N VAL A 171 -4.32 -2.96 -4.04
CA VAL A 171 -5.09 -1.70 -3.88
C VAL A 171 -6.36 -1.69 -4.74
N HIS A 172 -6.33 -2.37 -5.89
CA HIS A 172 -7.42 -2.39 -6.87
C HIS A 172 -8.23 -3.69 -6.78
N GLY A 173 -9.20 -3.83 -7.69
CA GLY A 173 -10.25 -4.85 -7.69
C GLY A 173 -9.80 -6.31 -7.78
N LYS A 174 -10.69 -7.17 -8.27
CA LYS A 174 -10.57 -8.64 -8.14
C LYS A 174 -9.35 -9.22 -8.85
N ILE A 175 -8.99 -8.67 -10.00
CA ILE A 175 -7.84 -9.09 -10.80
C ILE A 175 -7.03 -7.84 -11.12
N VAL A 176 -5.73 -7.89 -10.84
CA VAL A 176 -4.86 -6.72 -10.98
C VAL A 176 -3.59 -7.11 -11.74
N GLU A 177 -3.28 -6.34 -12.77
CA GLU A 177 -2.03 -6.42 -13.53
C GLU A 177 -1.03 -5.38 -12.99
N TRP A 178 0.25 -5.74 -12.92
CA TRP A 178 1.33 -4.79 -12.63
C TRP A 178 2.56 -5.10 -13.47
N GLY A 179 3.13 -4.06 -14.07
CA GLY A 179 4.24 -4.08 -15.01
C GLY A 179 3.80 -3.61 -16.39
N LEU A 180 4.67 -2.87 -17.09
CA LEU A 180 4.37 -2.37 -18.42
C LEU A 180 4.26 -3.52 -19.43
N HIS A 181 3.12 -3.61 -20.12
CA HIS A 181 2.85 -4.61 -21.13
C HIS A 181 2.33 -3.98 -22.42
N LYS A 182 2.93 -4.32 -23.55
CA LYS A 182 2.67 -3.69 -24.86
C LYS A 182 1.21 -3.84 -25.33
N ASP A 183 0.55 -4.92 -24.92
CA ASP A 183 -0.82 -5.26 -25.35
C ASP A 183 -1.88 -4.87 -24.30
N THR A 184 -1.46 -4.28 -23.17
CA THR A 184 -2.37 -3.79 -22.12
C THR A 184 -2.28 -2.27 -22.03
N PRO A 185 -3.22 -1.51 -22.65
CA PRO A 185 -3.28 -0.06 -22.51
C PRO A 185 -3.35 0.38 -21.05
N GLY A 186 -2.58 1.40 -20.68
CA GLY A 186 -2.55 1.92 -19.31
C GLY A 186 -1.72 1.11 -18.31
N SER A 187 -1.20 -0.06 -18.70
CA SER A 187 -0.28 -0.84 -17.87
C SER A 187 0.97 -0.03 -17.50
N SER A 188 1.56 -0.37 -16.36
CA SER A 188 2.54 0.50 -15.72
C SER A 188 3.50 -0.29 -14.84
N ASP A 189 4.79 0.06 -14.90
CA ASP A 189 5.77 -0.39 -13.91
C ASP A 189 5.59 0.31 -12.55
N LEU A 190 4.80 1.39 -12.52
CA LEU A 190 4.65 2.27 -11.37
C LEU A 190 3.58 1.82 -10.38
N PHE A 191 2.44 1.35 -10.87
CA PHE A 191 1.28 0.95 -10.10
C PHE A 191 0.57 -0.20 -10.81
N GLY A 192 -0.24 -0.94 -10.06
CA GLY A 192 -1.11 -1.96 -10.64
C GLY A 192 -2.40 -1.35 -11.19
N ILE A 193 -2.98 -1.98 -12.20
CA ILE A 193 -4.26 -1.57 -12.78
C ILE A 193 -5.27 -2.72 -12.73
N PRO A 194 -6.57 -2.45 -12.57
CA PRO A 194 -7.60 -3.47 -12.75
C PRO A 194 -7.45 -4.13 -14.12
N TRP A 195 -7.62 -5.45 -14.16
CA TRP A 195 -7.73 -6.17 -15.43
C TRP A 195 -9.13 -5.96 -16.00
N GLU A 196 -9.22 -5.30 -17.16
CA GLU A 196 -10.49 -4.94 -17.81
C GLU A 196 -10.85 -5.81 -19.01
N ASN A 197 -9.98 -6.73 -19.41
CA ASN A 197 -10.30 -7.66 -20.51
C ASN A 197 -11.31 -8.72 -20.06
N ASP A 198 -11.89 -9.42 -21.04
CA ASP A 198 -12.85 -10.49 -20.79
C ASP A 198 -12.29 -11.55 -19.82
N VAL A 199 -13.05 -11.79 -18.76
CA VAL A 199 -12.78 -12.79 -17.74
C VAL A 199 -14.02 -13.65 -17.62
N HIS A 200 -13.84 -14.96 -17.65
CA HIS A 200 -14.94 -15.90 -17.48
C HIS A 200 -15.64 -15.69 -16.13
N ASP A 201 -16.97 -15.67 -16.10
CA ASP A 201 -17.80 -15.29 -14.93
C ASP A 201 -17.43 -16.02 -13.64
N ILE A 202 -16.99 -17.29 -13.74
CA ILE A 202 -16.52 -18.09 -12.60
C ILE A 202 -15.40 -17.40 -11.79
N PHE A 203 -14.57 -16.57 -12.43
CA PHE A 203 -13.48 -15.83 -11.79
C PHE A 203 -13.90 -14.44 -11.31
N THR A 204 -15.19 -14.09 -11.43
CA THR A 204 -15.72 -12.83 -10.88
C THR A 204 -16.26 -13.02 -9.47
N SER A 205 -16.54 -14.26 -9.03
CA SER A 205 -17.13 -14.56 -7.72
C SER A 205 -16.39 -15.67 -6.96
N TYR A 206 -15.10 -15.89 -7.24
CA TYR A 206 -14.33 -16.86 -6.47
C TYR A 206 -14.24 -16.42 -5.00
N HIS A 207 -14.25 -17.40 -4.10
CA HIS A 207 -14.06 -17.16 -2.67
C HIS A 207 -12.72 -17.76 -2.24
N ASP A 208 -11.91 -16.95 -1.57
CA ASP A 208 -10.67 -17.40 -0.96
C ASP A 208 -10.97 -18.05 0.40
N THR A 209 -10.67 -19.34 0.51
CA THR A 209 -10.76 -20.11 1.76
C THR A 209 -9.39 -20.68 2.10
N ILE A 210 -8.98 -20.53 3.35
CA ILE A 210 -7.77 -21.15 3.89
C ILE A 210 -8.16 -22.49 4.51
N LEU A 211 -7.61 -23.57 3.97
CA LEU A 211 -7.70 -24.90 4.58
C LEU A 211 -6.39 -25.15 5.35
N LEU A 212 -6.49 -25.30 6.66
CA LEU A 212 -5.37 -25.58 7.57
C LEU A 212 -5.32 -27.07 7.94
#